data_AF-A0A3R7FLZ8-F1
#
_entry.id   AF-A0A3R7FLZ8-F1
#
_cell.length_a   1.000
_cell.length_b   1.000
_cell.length_c   1.000
_cell.angle_alpha   90.00
_cell.angle_beta   90.00
_cell.angle_gamma   90.00
#
_symmetry.space_group_name_H-M   'P 1'
#
loop_
_entity.id
_entity.type
_entity.pdbx_description
1 polymer ?
#
loop_
_entity_poly.entity_id
_entity_poly.type
_entity_poly.pdbx_seq_one_letter_code
_entity_poly.pdbx_strand_id
1 'polypeptide(L)'
;MFPQMLVLSLTENTKVGNVTVISSCIKNMWVEVSSRPDPEEFDLKSELTIPYTDGHLQITEIRVNEQNMRHLRLTIRSGYDHFVAVYKVLIDRK
;
A
#
# COMPACT_ATOMS: atom_id res chain seq x y z
N MET A 1 -3.71 14.38 -10.13
CA MET A 1 -2.63 13.83 -11.00
C MET A 1 -2.33 12.43 -10.53
N PHE A 2 -2.45 11.42 -11.40
CA PHE A 2 -2.17 10.01 -11.11
C PHE A 2 -1.44 9.40 -12.32
N PRO A 3 -0.58 8.39 -12.13
CA PRO A 3 -0.31 7.68 -10.89
C PRO A 3 0.61 8.43 -9.91
N GLN A 4 0.49 8.12 -8.61
CA GLN A 4 1.44 8.56 -7.58
C GLN A 4 1.93 7.34 -6.79
N MET A 5 3.17 7.41 -6.31
CA MET A 5 3.86 6.29 -5.69
C MET A 5 4.40 6.67 -4.32
N LEU A 6 4.16 5.81 -3.33
CA LEU A 6 4.76 5.86 -2.01
C LEU A 6 5.55 4.57 -1.77
N VAL A 7 6.84 4.68 -1.48
CA VAL A 7 7.69 3.54 -1.13
C VAL A 7 8.10 3.64 0.33
N LEU A 8 7.83 2.57 1.08
CA LEU A 8 8.18 2.42 2.49
C LEU A 8 9.22 1.32 2.61
N SER A 9 10.35 1.63 3.24
CA SER A 9 11.45 0.68 3.46
C SER A 9 11.56 0.33 4.93
N LEU A 10 11.49 -0.95 5.25
CA LEU A 10 11.78 -1.48 6.56
C LEU A 10 13.30 -1.51 6.79
N THR A 11 13.70 -1.39 8.04
CA THR A 11 15.12 -1.42 8.45
C THR A 11 15.78 -2.76 8.14
N GLU A 12 15.00 -3.84 8.13
CA GLU A 12 15.43 -5.20 7.87
C GLU A 12 14.41 -5.93 7.00
N ASN A 13 14.79 -7.09 6.45
CA ASN A 13 13.86 -7.94 5.73
C ASN A 13 12.97 -8.66 6.74
N THR A 14 11.68 -8.37 6.76
CA THR A 14 10.74 -8.81 7.79
C THR A 14 9.64 -9.67 7.20
N LYS A 15 9.22 -10.72 7.93
CA LYS A 15 8.05 -11.51 7.58
C LYS A 15 6.78 -10.72 7.90
N VAL A 16 6.01 -10.36 6.87
CA VAL A 16 4.81 -9.52 7.02
C VAL A 16 3.56 -10.31 6.69
N GLY A 17 2.62 -10.33 7.64
CA GLY A 17 1.33 -10.97 7.44
C GLY A 17 0.36 -10.06 6.68
N ASN A 18 0.13 -8.87 7.23
CA ASN A 18 -0.88 -7.93 6.76
C ASN A 18 -0.33 -6.50 6.73
N VAL A 19 -0.91 -5.70 5.83
CA VAL A 19 -0.71 -4.26 5.76
C VAL A 19 -2.07 -3.59 5.83
N THR A 20 -2.21 -2.57 6.67
CA THR A 20 -3.42 -1.75 6.74
C THR A 20 -3.11 -0.33 6.31
N VAL A 21 -3.86 0.18 5.34
CA VAL A 21 -3.73 1.55 4.83
C VAL A 21 -4.96 2.35 5.27
N ILE A 22 -4.73 3.45 5.99
CA ILE A 22 -5.76 4.43 6.33
C ILE A 22 -5.60 5.60 5.37
N SER A 23 -6.62 5.86 4.56
CA SER A 23 -6.56 6.81 3.45
C SER A 23 -7.87 7.58 3.25
N SER A 24 -7.91 8.50 2.29
CA SER A 24 -9.13 9.17 1.84
C SER A 24 -9.08 9.42 0.33
N CYS A 25 -10.25 9.29 -0.29
CA CYS A 25 -10.51 9.49 -1.71
C CYS A 25 -9.71 8.61 -2.68
N ILE A 26 -9.02 7.56 -2.23
CA ILE A 26 -8.33 6.62 -3.13
C ILE A 26 -9.38 5.71 -3.78
N LYS A 27 -9.29 5.53 -5.10
CA LYS A 27 -10.16 4.63 -5.86
C LYS A 27 -9.43 3.36 -6.26
N ASN A 28 -8.35 3.49 -7.01
CA ASN A 28 -7.56 2.34 -7.47
C ASN A 28 -6.14 2.42 -6.90
N MET A 29 -5.67 1.34 -6.29
CA MET A 29 -4.33 1.24 -5.73
C MET A 29 -3.72 -0.13 -6.02
N TRP A 30 -2.45 -0.15 -6.42
CA TRP A 30 -1.66 -1.36 -6.47
C TRP A 30 -0.76 -1.46 -5.24
N VAL A 31 -0.63 -2.67 -4.73
CA VAL A 31 0.25 -3.00 -3.61
C VAL A 31 1.30 -3.97 -4.12
N GLU A 32 2.55 -3.56 -4.00
CA GLU A 32 3.71 -4.29 -4.52
C GLU A 32 4.76 -4.39 -3.41
N VAL A 33 5.55 -5.45 -3.41
CA VAL A 33 6.55 -5.70 -2.35
C VAL A 33 7.87 -6.15 -2.94
N SER A 34 8.96 -5.85 -2.26
CA SER A 34 10.30 -6.34 -2.59
C SER A 34 11.03 -6.80 -1.34
N SER A 35 11.85 -7.85 -1.49
CA SER A 35 12.74 -8.37 -0.45
C SER A 35 14.22 -8.00 -0.69
N ARG A 36 14.49 -7.23 -1.75
CA ARG A 36 15.84 -6.78 -2.10
C ARG A 36 16.38 -5.77 -1.07
N PRO A 37 17.71 -5.58 -0.97
CA PRO A 37 18.30 -4.55 -0.12
C PRO A 37 17.90 -3.13 -0.52
N ASP A 38 17.78 -2.92 -1.84
CA ASP A 38 17.38 -1.67 -2.49
C ASP A 38 15.91 -1.74 -2.96
N PRO A 39 15.21 -0.60 -3.08
CA PRO A 39 13.80 -0.56 -3.48
C PRO A 39 13.63 -0.79 -4.99
N GLU A 40 13.86 -2.03 -5.41
CA GLU A 40 13.78 -2.50 -6.79
C GLU A 40 13.09 -3.88 -6.88
N GLU A 41 12.84 -4.34 -8.11
CA GLU A 41 12.25 -5.68 -8.38
C GLU A 41 10.98 -5.97 -7.55
N PHE A 42 10.02 -5.04 -7.58
CA PHE A 42 8.77 -5.21 -6.86
C PHE A 42 7.84 -6.23 -7.53
N ASP A 43 7.31 -7.14 -6.72
CA ASP A 43 6.26 -8.08 -7.10
C ASP A 43 4.88 -7.50 -6.78
N LEU A 44 3.97 -7.48 -7.76
CA LEU A 44 2.57 -7.11 -7.54
C LEU A 44 1.87 -8.14 -6.65
N LYS A 45 1.31 -7.68 -5.52
CA LYS A 45 0.56 -8.53 -4.58
C LYS A 45 -0.93 -8.34 -4.69
N SER A 46 -1.40 -7.12 -4.96
CA SER A 46 -2.83 -6.86 -5.06
C SER A 46 -3.12 -5.65 -5.92
N GLU A 47 -4.20 -5.75 -6.68
CA GLU A 47 -4.87 -4.64 -7.34
C GLU A 47 -6.19 -4.39 -6.63
N LEU A 48 -6.36 -3.19 -6.09
CA LEU A 48 -7.49 -2.86 -5.23
C LEU A 48 -8.35 -1.80 -5.90
N THR A 49 -9.66 -2.06 -5.91
CA THR A 49 -10.67 -1.01 -6.08
C THR A 49 -11.29 -0.75 -4.71
N ILE A 50 -10.96 0.39 -4.12
CA ILE A 50 -11.39 0.79 -2.78
C ILE A 50 -12.71 1.54 -2.92
N PRO A 51 -13.79 1.16 -2.22
CA PRO A 51 -15.07 1.86 -2.28
C PRO A 51 -14.97 3.32 -1.83
N TYR A 52 -15.79 4.18 -2.43
CA TYR A 52 -15.99 5.52 -1.92
C TYR A 52 -16.72 5.48 -0.58
N THR A 53 -16.20 6.23 0.40
CA THR A 53 -16.68 6.25 1.78
C THR A 53 -17.38 7.57 2.14
N ASP A 54 -17.88 8.28 1.14
CA ASP A 54 -18.59 9.57 1.32
C ASP A 54 -17.82 10.57 2.18
N GLY A 55 -16.54 10.78 1.84
CA GLY A 55 -15.63 11.68 2.56
C GLY A 55 -15.01 11.12 3.84
N HIS A 56 -15.48 9.98 4.37
CA HIS A 56 -14.88 9.34 5.55
C HIS A 56 -13.55 8.65 5.23
N LEU A 57 -12.77 8.32 6.27
CA LEU A 57 -11.54 7.55 6.12
C LEU A 57 -11.82 6.15 5.57
N GLN A 58 -11.00 5.75 4.61
CA GLN A 58 -10.95 4.40 4.06
C GLN A 58 -9.94 3.60 4.86
N ILE A 59 -10.37 2.44 5.39
CA ILE A 59 -9.51 1.45 6.03
C ILE A 59 -9.39 0.27 5.07
N THR A 60 -8.20 0.03 4.55
CA THR A 60 -7.94 -1.02 3.56
C THR A 60 -6.94 -2.01 4.12
N GLU A 61 -7.42 -3.22 4.40
CA GLU A 61 -6.59 -4.35 4.86
C GLU A 61 -6.12 -5.17 3.66
N ILE A 62 -4.82 -5.43 3.60
CA ILE A 62 -4.16 -6.16 2.52
C ILE A 62 -3.41 -7.34 3.12
N ARG A 63 -3.71 -8.55 2.64
CA ARG A 63 -2.98 -9.76 3.02
C ARG A 63 -1.74 -9.92 2.17
N VAL A 64 -0.58 -10.04 2.81
CA VAL A 64 0.73 -10.23 2.16
C VAL A 64 1.26 -11.66 2.35
N ASN A 65 0.45 -12.55 2.93
CA ASN A 65 0.67 -14.00 3.04
C ASN A 65 2.02 -14.42 3.67
N GLU A 66 2.44 -13.72 4.72
CA GLU A 66 3.69 -14.00 5.45
C GLU A 66 4.95 -13.94 4.58
N GLN A 67 4.94 -13.09 3.56
CA GLN A 67 6.08 -12.90 2.69
C GLN A 67 7.19 -12.11 3.40
N ASN A 68 8.44 -12.48 3.13
CA ASN A 68 9.59 -11.66 3.47
C ASN A 68 9.56 -10.39 2.62
N MET A 69 9.51 -9.25 3.28
CA MET A 69 9.41 -7.93 2.66
C MET A 69 10.40 -6.98 3.34
N ARG A 70 11.14 -6.23 2.53
CA ARG A 70 11.93 -5.07 2.95
C ARG A 70 11.32 -3.76 2.44
N HIS A 71 10.70 -3.78 1.27
CA HIS A 71 10.07 -2.59 0.68
C HIS A 71 8.60 -2.87 0.35
N LEU A 72 7.75 -1.90 0.68
CA LEU A 72 6.35 -1.84 0.28
C LEU A 72 6.18 -0.67 -0.67
N ARG A 73 5.52 -0.89 -1.80
CA ARG A 73 5.16 0.15 -2.75
C ARG A 73 3.65 0.23 -2.90
N LEU A 74 3.10 1.40 -2.62
CA LEU A 74 1.72 1.75 -2.87
C LEU A 74 1.68 2.64 -4.10
N THR A 75 1.08 2.14 -5.19
CA THR A 75 0.90 2.89 -6.43
C THR A 75 -0.57 3.30 -6.55
N ILE A 76 -0.87 4.56 -6.25
CA ILE A 76 -2.21 5.13 -6.36
C ILE A 76 -2.47 5.44 -7.83
N ARG A 77 -3.37 4.68 -8.44
CA ARG A 77 -3.70 4.72 -9.87
C ARG A 77 -4.82 5.72 -10.18
N SER A 78 -5.74 5.94 -9.24
CA SER A 78 -6.78 6.96 -9.35
C SER A 78 -7.41 7.29 -7.99
N GLY A 79 -8.03 8.46 -7.90
CA GLY A 79 -8.86 8.89 -6.78
C GLY A 79 -10.30 9.23 -7.19
N TYR A 80 -11.16 9.45 -6.20
CA TYR A 80 -12.53 9.95 -6.34
C TYR A 80 -12.60 11.48 -6.43
N ASP A 81 -11.51 12.18 -6.11
CA ASP A 81 -11.37 13.62 -6.21
C ASP A 81 -9.97 13.97 -6.77
N HIS A 82 -9.71 15.26 -6.98
CA HIS A 82 -8.44 15.80 -7.45
C HIS A 82 -7.27 15.51 -6.50
N PHE A 83 -7.57 15.37 -5.19
CA PHE A 83 -6.62 15.06 -4.14
C PHE A 83 -6.99 13.76 -3.41
N VAL A 84 -5.96 13.05 -2.98
CA VAL A 84 -6.06 11.86 -2.14
C VAL A 84 -5.08 11.99 -0.99
N ALA A 85 -5.32 11.24 0.08
CA ALA A 85 -4.44 11.22 1.23
C ALA A 85 -4.19 9.78 1.69
N VAL A 86 -2.94 9.49 2.04
CA VAL A 86 -2.57 8.33 2.86
C VAL A 86 -2.18 8.88 4.22
N TYR A 87 -2.96 8.57 5.25
CA TYR A 87 -2.74 9.07 6.61
C TYR A 87 -1.83 8.16 7.42
N LYS A 88 -2.03 6.84 7.31
CA LYS A 88 -1.25 5.84 8.05
C LYS A 88 -1.08 4.58 7.21
N VAL A 89 0.09 3.99 7.33
CA VAL A 89 0.37 2.62 6.87
C VAL A 89 0.85 1.83 8.08
N LEU A 90 0.12 0.78 8.40
CA LEU A 90 0.40 -0.12 9.53
C LEU A 90 0.89 -1.45 8.95
N ILE A 91 2.00 -1.96 9.47
CA ILE A 91 2.61 -3.21 9.03
C ILE A 91 2.58 -4.17 10.20
N ASP A 92 1.86 -5.28 10.04
CA ASP A 92 1.76 -6.35 11.04
C ASP A 92 2.86 -7.39 10.80
N ARG A 93 3.82 -7.43 11.73
CA ARG A 93 5.01 -8.29 11.67
C ARG A 93 4.69 -9.63 12.34
N LYS A 94 5.18 -10.73 11.75
CA LYS A 94 5.14 -12.05 12.38
C LYS A 94 6.50 -12.46 12.92
#